data_AF-A0A093FPA7-F1
#
_entry.id   AF-A0A093FPA7-F1
#
_cell.length_a   1.000
_cell.length_b   1.000
_cell.length_c   1.000
_cell.angle_alpha   90.00
_cell.angle_beta   90.00
_cell.angle_gamma   90.00
#
_symmetry.space_group_name_H-M   'P 1'
#
loop_
_entity.id
_entity.type
_entity.pdbx_description
1 polymer ?
#
loop_
_entity_poly.entity_id
_entity_poly.type
_entity_poly.pdbx_seq_one_letter_code
_entity_poly.pdbx_strand_id
1 'polypeptide(L)'
;AKLSQIRQIYHTELEKYEQACNEFTTHVMNLLREQSRTRPISPKEIERMVSIIHRKFSSIQMQLKQSTCEAVMILRSRFLDARRKRRNFNKQATEILNEYFYSHLSNPYPSEEAKEELAKKCGITVSQVSNWFGNKRIRYKKNIGKFQEEANIYAAKTAVTATNVSAHGSQANSPSTPNSAGSSSSFNMSNSGDLFMSVQSLNGDSYQGAQVGANVQSQVDTLRHVISQTGGYSDGLAA
;
A
#
# COMPACT_ATOMS: atom_id res chain seq x y z
N ALA A 1 -21.26 -12.03 -5.32
CA ALA A 1 -21.57 -11.03 -4.27
C ALA A 1 -21.07 -9.62 -4.62
N LYS A 2 -19.77 -9.31 -4.55
CA LYS A 2 -19.22 -7.94 -4.68
C LYS A 2 -19.51 -7.21 -6.00
N LEU A 3 -19.37 -7.88 -7.14
CA LEU A 3 -19.70 -7.27 -8.44
C LEU A 3 -21.20 -6.92 -8.56
N SER A 4 -22.07 -7.71 -7.93
CA SER A 4 -23.50 -7.43 -7.86
C SER A 4 -23.77 -6.19 -6.99
N GLN A 5 -23.06 -6.03 -5.88
CA GLN A 5 -23.15 -4.84 -5.03
C GLN A 5 -22.67 -3.58 -5.76
N ILE A 6 -21.55 -3.64 -6.49
CA ILE A 6 -21.07 -2.51 -7.30
C ILE A 6 -22.12 -2.12 -8.35
N ARG A 7 -22.71 -3.10 -9.04
CA ARG A 7 -23.81 -2.85 -10.00
C ARG A 7 -25.03 -2.21 -9.34
N GLN A 8 -25.45 -2.72 -8.18
CA GLN A 8 -26.60 -2.19 -7.46
C GLN A 8 -26.36 -0.73 -7.03
N ILE A 9 -25.19 -0.43 -6.46
CA ILE A 9 -24.81 0.93 -6.07
C ILE A 9 -24.83 1.86 -7.28
N TYR A 10 -24.25 1.45 -8.41
CA TYR A 10 -24.26 2.26 -9.62
C TYR A 10 -25.70 2.59 -10.07
N HIS A 11 -26.59 1.60 -10.15
CA HIS A 11 -27.96 1.82 -10.60
C HIS A 11 -28.77 2.69 -9.62
N THR A 12 -28.68 2.42 -8.32
CA THR A 12 -29.38 3.21 -7.30
C THR A 12 -28.91 4.66 -7.30
N GLU A 13 -27.59 4.90 -7.41
CA GLU A 13 -27.06 6.26 -7.43
C GLU A 13 -27.36 6.98 -8.75
N LEU A 14 -27.36 6.26 -9.88
CA LEU A 14 -27.77 6.83 -11.16
C LEU A 14 -29.24 7.28 -11.13
N GLU A 15 -30.14 6.47 -10.56
CA GLU A 15 -31.56 6.80 -10.47
C GLU A 15 -31.81 8.04 -9.59
N LYS A 16 -31.22 8.08 -8.38
CA LYS A 16 -31.28 9.27 -7.50
C LYS A 16 -30.77 10.51 -8.20
N TYR A 17 -29.69 10.35 -8.96
CA TYR A 17 -29.05 11.42 -9.67
C TYR A 17 -29.91 11.96 -10.84
N GLU A 18 -30.50 11.07 -11.63
CA GLU A 18 -31.44 11.43 -12.71
C GLU A 18 -32.67 12.14 -12.15
N GLN A 19 -33.20 11.66 -11.02
CA GLN A 19 -34.31 12.32 -10.33
C GLN A 19 -33.94 13.74 -9.87
N ALA A 20 -32.81 13.90 -9.17
CA ALA A 20 -32.34 15.21 -8.73
C ALA A 20 -32.09 16.17 -9.90
N CYS A 21 -31.57 15.67 -11.02
CA CYS A 21 -31.39 16.45 -12.24
C CYS A 21 -32.71 16.99 -12.79
N ASN A 22 -33.73 16.14 -12.86
CA ASN A 22 -35.06 16.51 -13.35
C ASN A 22 -35.74 17.52 -12.42
N GLU A 23 -35.69 17.29 -11.10
CA GLU A 23 -36.26 18.19 -10.10
C GLU A 23 -35.58 19.57 -10.13
N PHE A 24 -34.25 19.62 -10.13
CA PHE A 24 -33.50 20.86 -10.18
C PHE A 24 -33.76 21.65 -11.47
N THR A 25 -33.74 20.97 -12.62
CA THR A 25 -34.00 21.61 -13.91
C THR A 25 -35.42 22.18 -13.96
N THR A 26 -36.41 21.43 -13.46
CA THR A 26 -37.80 21.89 -13.37
C THR A 26 -37.93 23.11 -12.47
N HIS A 27 -37.28 23.08 -11.30
CA HIS A 27 -37.30 24.19 -10.36
C HIS A 27 -36.71 25.47 -10.96
N VAL A 28 -35.54 25.37 -11.61
CA VAL A 28 -34.91 26.52 -12.29
C VAL A 28 -35.78 27.04 -13.42
N MET A 29 -36.38 26.14 -14.22
CA MET A 29 -37.29 26.54 -15.31
C MET A 29 -38.51 27.30 -14.81
N ASN A 30 -39.14 26.82 -13.73
CA ASN A 30 -40.28 27.49 -13.11
C ASN A 30 -39.88 28.86 -12.54
N LEU A 31 -38.72 28.94 -11.88
CA LEU A 31 -38.20 30.20 -11.34
C LEU A 31 -37.93 31.22 -12.45
N LEU A 32 -37.28 30.82 -13.55
CA LEU A 32 -36.98 31.72 -14.66
C LEU A 32 -38.25 32.21 -15.37
N ARG A 33 -39.27 31.34 -15.48
CA ARG A 33 -40.59 31.71 -16.02
C ARG A 33 -41.33 32.70 -15.12
N GLU A 34 -41.22 32.57 -13.80
CA GLU A 34 -41.87 33.51 -12.88
C GLU A 34 -41.15 34.87 -12.88
N GLN A 35 -39.81 34.86 -12.92
CA GLN A 35 -39.00 36.06 -13.01
C GLN A 35 -39.22 36.83 -14.33
N SER A 36 -39.52 36.14 -15.43
CA SER A 36 -39.77 36.81 -16.72
C SER A 36 -41.04 37.67 -16.74
N ARG A 37 -41.90 37.54 -15.71
CA ARG A 37 -43.13 38.35 -15.55
C ARG A 37 -42.84 39.74 -14.98
N THR A 38 -41.77 39.89 -14.19
CA THR A 38 -41.41 41.14 -13.50
C THR A 38 -40.20 41.83 -14.12
N ARG A 39 -39.43 41.13 -14.95
CA ARG A 39 -38.32 41.69 -15.72
C ARG A 39 -38.16 40.98 -17.07
N PRO A 40 -37.69 41.67 -18.12
CA PRO A 40 -37.46 41.03 -19.42
C PRO A 40 -36.38 39.93 -19.30
N ILE A 41 -36.73 38.70 -19.65
CA ILE A 41 -35.79 37.57 -19.79
C ILE A 41 -35.99 36.98 -21.17
N SER A 42 -34.94 36.94 -21.99
CA SER A 42 -35.01 36.35 -23.33
C SER A 42 -35.15 34.82 -23.24
N PRO A 43 -35.96 34.17 -24.09
CA PRO A 43 -36.00 32.71 -24.18
C PRO A 43 -34.61 32.07 -24.38
N LYS A 44 -33.72 32.73 -25.14
CA LYS A 44 -32.34 32.28 -25.35
C LYS A 44 -31.49 32.26 -24.07
N GLU A 45 -31.81 33.12 -23.10
CA GLU A 45 -31.17 33.15 -21.78
C GLU A 45 -31.56 31.90 -20.98
N ILE A 46 -32.85 31.56 -20.99
CA ILE A 46 -33.39 30.39 -20.30
C ILE A 46 -32.77 29.10 -20.86
N GLU A 47 -32.72 28.98 -22.19
CA GLU A 47 -32.06 27.85 -22.87
C GLU A 47 -30.57 27.74 -22.49
N ARG A 48 -29.84 28.87 -22.44
CA ARG A 48 -28.44 28.88 -21.99
C ARG A 48 -28.29 28.37 -20.56
N MET A 49 -29.13 28.83 -19.63
CA MET A 49 -29.08 28.39 -18.24
C MET A 49 -29.36 26.89 -18.10
N VAL A 50 -30.38 26.38 -18.78
CA VAL A 50 -30.70 24.93 -18.80
C VAL A 50 -29.56 24.12 -19.42
N SER A 51 -28.93 24.62 -20.49
CA SER A 51 -27.78 23.98 -21.12
C SER A 51 -26.58 23.85 -20.16
N ILE A 52 -26.30 24.91 -19.37
CA ILE A 52 -25.25 24.88 -18.34
C ILE A 52 -25.55 23.79 -17.30
N ILE A 53 -26.81 23.69 -16.87
CA ILE A 53 -27.27 22.68 -15.92
C ILE A 53 -27.04 21.27 -16.46
N HIS A 54 -27.52 20.98 -17.68
CA HIS A 54 -27.29 19.67 -18.32
C HIS A 54 -25.80 19.35 -18.51
N ARG A 55 -24.97 20.35 -18.80
CA ARG A 55 -23.52 20.14 -18.95
C ARG A 55 -22.86 19.79 -17.61
N LYS A 56 -23.25 20.48 -16.53
CA LYS A 56 -22.79 20.13 -15.16
C LYS A 56 -23.24 18.73 -14.78
N PHE A 57 -24.49 18.38 -15.10
CA PHE A 57 -24.98 17.05 -14.82
C PHE A 57 -24.29 15.97 -15.67
N SER A 58 -24.03 16.22 -16.96
CA SER A 58 -23.28 15.27 -17.79
C SER A 58 -21.88 14.97 -17.19
N SER A 59 -21.24 15.98 -16.61
CA SER A 59 -19.95 15.82 -15.93
C SER A 59 -20.02 14.93 -14.69
N ILE A 60 -21.05 15.09 -13.85
CA ILE A 60 -21.19 14.29 -12.63
C ILE A 60 -21.54 12.83 -12.99
N GLN A 61 -22.40 12.62 -13.98
CA GLN A 61 -22.71 11.27 -14.48
C GLN A 61 -21.45 10.57 -15.03
N MET A 62 -20.57 11.32 -15.69
CA MET A 62 -19.27 10.79 -16.14
C MET A 62 -18.39 10.37 -14.96
N GLN A 63 -18.33 11.16 -13.89
CA GLN A 63 -17.58 10.81 -12.67
C GLN A 63 -18.14 9.55 -12.00
N LEU A 64 -19.46 9.41 -11.93
CA LEU A 64 -20.15 8.21 -11.43
C LEU A 64 -19.75 6.95 -12.21
N LYS A 65 -19.75 7.04 -13.55
CA LYS A 65 -19.32 5.93 -14.42
C LYS A 65 -17.85 5.59 -14.22
N GLN A 66 -17.01 6.62 -14.11
CA GLN A 66 -15.56 6.47 -13.91
C GLN A 66 -15.25 5.76 -12.58
N SER A 67 -15.82 6.21 -11.47
CA SER A 67 -15.59 5.61 -10.15
C SER A 67 -16.08 4.15 -10.09
N THR A 68 -17.19 3.85 -10.76
CA THR A 68 -17.70 2.48 -10.90
C THR A 68 -16.76 1.60 -11.71
N CYS A 69 -16.22 2.10 -12.83
CA CYS A 69 -15.26 1.36 -13.64
C CYS A 69 -13.97 1.08 -12.86
N GLU A 70 -13.45 2.07 -12.15
CA GLU A 70 -12.30 1.90 -11.26
C GLU A 70 -12.55 0.84 -10.19
N ALA A 71 -13.73 0.85 -9.57
CA ALA A 71 -14.14 -0.15 -8.60
C ALA A 71 -14.10 -1.58 -9.19
N VAL A 72 -14.62 -1.75 -10.41
CA VAL A 72 -14.59 -3.03 -11.13
C VAL A 72 -13.16 -3.44 -11.47
N MET A 73 -12.32 -2.51 -11.93
CA MET A 73 -10.92 -2.78 -12.24
C MET A 73 -10.12 -3.22 -11.01
N ILE A 74 -10.33 -2.55 -9.87
CA ILE A 74 -9.70 -2.93 -8.60
C ILE A 74 -10.17 -4.32 -8.17
N LEU A 75 -11.48 -4.60 -8.24
CA LEU A 75 -12.02 -5.92 -7.90
C LEU A 75 -11.42 -7.02 -8.79
N ARG A 76 -11.29 -6.76 -10.10
CA ARG A 76 -10.64 -7.67 -11.05
C ARG A 76 -9.18 -7.90 -10.70
N SER A 77 -8.42 -6.84 -10.42
CA SER A 77 -7.01 -6.97 -10.00
C SER A 77 -6.89 -7.85 -8.77
N ARG A 78 -7.68 -7.56 -7.72
CA ARG A 78 -7.66 -8.33 -6.47
C ARG A 78 -7.98 -9.80 -6.67
N PHE A 79 -8.94 -10.11 -7.55
CA PHE A 79 -9.27 -11.49 -7.89
C PHE A 79 -8.10 -12.19 -8.60
N LEU A 80 -7.45 -11.52 -9.56
CA LEU A 80 -6.28 -12.05 -10.25
C LEU A 80 -5.06 -12.18 -9.32
N ASP A 81 -4.88 -11.26 -8.39
CA ASP A 81 -3.86 -11.31 -7.33
C ASP A 81 -4.11 -12.49 -6.38
N ALA A 82 -5.36 -12.72 -5.96
CA ALA A 82 -5.73 -13.85 -5.10
C ALA A 82 -5.56 -15.20 -5.83
N ARG A 83 -5.84 -15.25 -7.13
CA ARG A 83 -5.61 -16.44 -7.96
C ARG A 83 -4.13 -16.71 -8.19
N ARG A 84 -3.28 -15.68 -8.14
CA ARG A 84 -1.82 -15.87 -8.13
C ARG A 84 -1.43 -16.52 -6.81
N LYS A 85 -1.16 -17.83 -6.86
CA LYS A 85 -0.63 -18.59 -5.72
C LYS A 85 0.67 -17.94 -5.26
N ARG A 86 0.64 -17.25 -4.12
CA ARG A 86 1.85 -16.72 -3.48
C ARG A 86 2.68 -17.93 -3.04
N ARG A 87 3.68 -18.28 -3.84
CA ARG A 87 4.61 -19.35 -3.49
C ARG A 87 5.64 -18.75 -2.54
N ASN A 88 5.57 -19.18 -1.27
CA ASN A 88 6.69 -18.98 -0.37
C ASN A 88 7.91 -19.70 -0.95
N PHE A 89 9.09 -19.13 -0.75
CA PHE A 89 10.32 -19.86 -1.02
C PHE A 89 10.36 -21.09 -0.13
N ASN A 90 11.00 -22.16 -0.61
CA ASN A 90 11.21 -23.34 0.22
C ASN A 90 12.10 -22.97 1.44
N LYS A 91 12.10 -23.84 2.45
CA LYS A 91 12.83 -23.59 3.70
C LYS A 91 14.32 -23.37 3.45
N GLN A 92 14.91 -24.18 2.57
CA GLN A 92 16.33 -24.13 2.22
C GLN A 92 16.73 -22.77 1.60
N ALA A 93 16.01 -22.31 0.58
CA ALA A 93 16.24 -21.01 -0.05
C ALA A 93 16.10 -19.87 0.96
N THR A 94 15.09 -19.95 1.84
CA THR A 94 14.90 -18.95 2.89
C THR A 94 16.06 -18.95 3.89
N GLU A 95 16.59 -20.12 4.26
CA GLU A 95 17.73 -20.27 5.16
C GLU A 95 19.01 -19.69 4.55
N ILE A 96 19.30 -20.02 3.28
CA ILE A 96 20.45 -19.48 2.53
C ILE A 96 20.40 -17.94 2.46
N LEU A 97 19.23 -17.37 2.13
CA LEU A 97 19.06 -15.92 2.03
C LEU A 97 19.21 -15.22 3.39
N ASN A 98 18.66 -15.83 4.46
CA ASN A 98 18.82 -15.30 5.81
C ASN A 98 20.26 -15.38 6.31
N GLU A 99 20.96 -16.50 6.05
CA GLU A 99 22.37 -16.68 6.41
C GLU A 99 23.23 -15.59 5.79
N TYR A 100 23.07 -15.33 4.49
CA TYR A 100 23.77 -14.23 3.82
C TYR A 100 23.40 -12.87 4.44
N PHE A 101 22.11 -12.61 4.65
CA PHE A 101 21.65 -11.34 5.22
C PHE A 101 22.23 -11.08 6.61
N TYR A 102 22.24 -12.09 7.48
CA TYR A 102 22.69 -11.95 8.86
C TYR A 102 24.22 -11.92 8.99
N SER A 103 24.95 -12.63 8.10
CA SER A 103 26.41 -12.51 8.02
C SER A 103 26.87 -11.15 7.46
N HIS A 104 26.01 -10.42 6.76
CA HIS A 104 26.31 -9.11 6.16
C HIS A 104 25.44 -7.98 6.74
N LEU A 105 25.08 -8.04 8.03
CA LEU A 105 24.19 -7.04 8.66
C LEU A 105 24.68 -5.59 8.56
N SER A 106 26.00 -5.37 8.56
CA SER A 106 26.59 -4.04 8.39
C SER A 106 26.31 -3.45 7.01
N ASN A 107 26.24 -4.30 5.98
CA ASN A 107 25.97 -3.90 4.60
C ASN A 107 25.18 -4.98 3.83
N PRO A 108 23.85 -5.11 4.06
CA PRO A 108 23.04 -6.19 3.50
C PRO A 108 22.58 -5.87 2.06
N TYR A 109 23.54 -5.55 1.20
CA TYR A 109 23.38 -5.23 -0.21
C TYR A 109 24.28 -6.15 -1.04
N PRO A 110 23.81 -7.35 -1.45
CA PRO A 110 24.60 -8.24 -2.27
C PRO A 110 24.97 -7.58 -3.61
N SER A 111 26.20 -7.79 -4.05
CA SER A 111 26.66 -7.43 -5.40
C SER A 111 25.87 -8.21 -6.46
N GLU A 112 25.99 -7.82 -7.74
CA GLU A 112 25.27 -8.50 -8.80
C GLU A 112 25.67 -9.98 -8.91
N GLU A 113 26.97 -10.26 -8.86
CA GLU A 113 27.53 -11.61 -8.79
C GLU A 113 27.00 -12.40 -7.59
N ALA A 114 26.96 -11.80 -6.40
CA ALA A 114 26.42 -12.46 -5.21
C ALA A 114 24.92 -12.80 -5.36
N LYS A 115 24.13 -11.94 -6.03
CA LYS A 115 22.73 -12.24 -6.32
C LYS A 115 22.58 -13.39 -7.31
N GLU A 116 23.44 -13.47 -8.32
CA GLU A 116 23.45 -14.58 -9.29
C GLU A 116 23.76 -15.91 -8.58
N GLU A 117 24.75 -15.93 -7.70
CA GLU A 117 25.05 -17.11 -6.89
C GLU A 117 23.88 -17.52 -5.99
N LEU A 118 23.30 -16.55 -5.26
CA LEU A 118 22.17 -16.80 -4.37
C LEU A 118 20.96 -17.31 -5.15
N ALA A 119 20.69 -16.75 -6.33
CA ALA A 119 19.64 -17.19 -7.24
C ALA A 119 19.85 -18.66 -7.65
N LYS A 120 21.08 -19.02 -8.07
CA LYS A 120 21.45 -20.39 -8.43
C LYS A 120 21.32 -21.35 -7.25
N LYS A 121 21.84 -20.99 -6.07
CA LYS A 121 21.78 -21.81 -4.84
C LYS A 121 20.34 -22.03 -4.35
N CYS A 122 19.49 -21.02 -4.50
CA CYS A 122 18.09 -21.05 -4.05
C CYS A 122 17.10 -21.59 -5.09
N GLY A 123 17.51 -21.76 -6.36
CA GLY A 123 16.62 -22.14 -7.46
C GLY A 123 15.54 -21.08 -7.76
N ILE A 124 15.89 -19.79 -7.61
CA ILE A 124 14.98 -18.66 -7.86
C ILE A 124 15.63 -17.66 -8.81
N THR A 125 14.88 -16.68 -9.30
CA THR A 125 15.41 -15.63 -10.20
C THR A 125 16.18 -14.55 -9.44
N VAL A 126 17.12 -13.88 -10.11
CA VAL A 126 17.87 -12.73 -9.57
C VAL A 126 16.94 -11.60 -9.12
N SER A 127 15.83 -11.38 -9.84
CA SER A 127 14.79 -10.43 -9.45
C SER A 127 14.11 -10.82 -8.12
N GLN A 128 13.82 -12.10 -7.91
CA GLN A 128 13.27 -12.61 -6.65
C GLN A 128 14.26 -12.41 -5.48
N VAL A 129 15.55 -12.63 -5.68
CA VAL A 129 16.60 -12.33 -4.69
C VAL A 129 16.62 -10.83 -4.36
N SER A 130 16.67 -9.97 -5.39
CA SER A 130 16.67 -8.51 -5.23
C SER A 130 15.47 -8.01 -4.43
N ASN A 131 14.28 -8.49 -4.78
CA ASN A 131 13.03 -8.19 -4.07
C ASN A 131 13.03 -8.71 -2.63
N TRP A 132 13.57 -9.90 -2.40
CA TRP A 132 13.66 -10.48 -1.05
C TRP A 132 14.55 -9.64 -0.14
N PHE A 133 15.74 -9.25 -0.60
CA PHE A 133 16.66 -8.41 0.18
C PHE A 133 16.10 -7.02 0.45
N GLY A 134 15.46 -6.38 -0.55
CA GLY A 134 14.75 -5.11 -0.35
C GLY A 134 13.68 -5.22 0.74
N ASN A 135 12.83 -6.25 0.65
CA ASN A 135 11.78 -6.50 1.64
C ASN A 135 12.33 -6.89 3.03
N LYS A 136 13.42 -7.66 3.10
CA LYS A 136 14.05 -8.06 4.36
C LYS A 136 14.65 -6.85 5.08
N ARG A 137 15.35 -5.94 4.38
CA ARG A 137 15.87 -4.68 4.97
C ARG A 137 14.77 -3.79 5.55
N ILE A 138 13.66 -3.61 4.82
CA ILE A 138 12.53 -2.81 5.30
C ILE A 138 11.93 -3.44 6.57
N ARG A 139 11.76 -4.76 6.61
CA ARG A 139 11.23 -5.48 7.77
C ARG A 139 12.18 -5.39 8.98
N TYR A 140 13.48 -5.57 8.75
CA TYR A 140 14.52 -5.44 9.77
C TYR A 140 14.50 -4.06 10.41
N LYS A 141 14.55 -2.99 9.59
CA LYS A 141 14.52 -1.60 10.07
C LYS A 141 13.28 -1.26 10.88
N LYS A 142 12.12 -1.82 10.51
CA LYS A 142 10.85 -1.57 11.22
C LYS A 142 10.72 -2.30 12.56
N ASN A 143 11.46 -3.39 12.80
CA ASN A 143 11.33 -4.22 14.00
C ASN A 143 12.69 -4.70 14.52
N ILE A 144 13.62 -3.77 14.75
CA ILE A 144 15.02 -4.08 15.12
C ILE A 144 15.10 -5.08 16.28
N GLY A 145 14.34 -4.87 17.36
CA GLY A 145 14.39 -5.75 18.54
C GLY A 145 14.07 -7.22 18.26
N LYS A 146 13.04 -7.51 17.44
CA LYS A 146 12.66 -8.89 17.10
C LYS A 146 13.65 -9.54 16.15
N PHE A 147 14.20 -8.78 15.21
CA PHE A 147 15.15 -9.32 14.24
C PHE A 147 16.58 -9.42 14.78
N GLN A 148 16.90 -8.75 15.88
CA GLN A 148 18.15 -8.94 16.61
C GLN A 148 18.21 -10.35 17.24
N GLU A 149 17.09 -10.86 17.74
CA GLU A 149 16.99 -12.23 18.24
C GLU A 149 17.23 -13.26 17.12
N GLU A 150 16.62 -13.05 15.94
CA GLU A 150 16.91 -13.87 14.77
C GLU A 150 18.39 -13.80 14.38
N ALA A 151 19.00 -12.62 14.37
CA ALA A 151 20.42 -12.46 14.07
C ALA A 151 21.31 -13.25 15.04
N ASN A 152 21.00 -13.23 16.34
CA ASN A 152 21.73 -13.98 17.34
C ASN A 152 21.62 -15.51 17.11
N ILE A 153 20.46 -16.01 16.67
CA ILE A 153 20.27 -17.43 16.31
C ILE A 153 21.16 -17.81 15.13
N TYR A 154 21.22 -16.99 14.07
CA TYR A 154 22.06 -17.29 12.92
C TYR A 154 23.55 -17.20 13.26
N ALA A 155 23.97 -16.24 14.09
CA ALA A 155 25.33 -16.17 14.59
C ALA A 155 25.73 -17.42 15.41
N ALA A 156 24.84 -17.89 16.29
CA ALA A 156 25.05 -19.11 17.06
C ALA A 156 25.17 -20.36 16.18
N LYS A 157 24.32 -20.50 15.15
CA LYS A 157 24.41 -21.60 14.17
C LYS A 157 25.76 -21.60 13.44
N THR A 158 26.21 -20.43 12.96
CA THR A 158 27.50 -20.31 12.29
C THR A 158 28.66 -20.72 13.20
N ALA A 159 28.61 -20.34 14.49
CA ALA A 159 29.61 -20.74 15.47
C ALA A 159 29.66 -22.26 15.69
N VAL A 160 28.50 -22.92 15.80
CA VAL A 160 28.42 -24.38 15.98
C VAL A 160 28.90 -25.14 14.74
N THR A 161 28.59 -24.66 13.54
CA THR A 161 29.12 -25.24 12.30
C THR A 161 30.64 -25.10 12.24
N ALA A 162 31.19 -23.95 12.63
CA ALA A 162 32.64 -23.73 12.69
C ALA A 162 33.35 -24.67 13.69
N THR A 163 32.75 -24.94 14.86
CA THR A 163 33.30 -25.88 15.85
C THR A 163 33.25 -27.34 15.39
N ASN A 164 32.23 -27.72 14.63
CA ASN A 164 32.13 -29.08 14.08
C ASN A 164 33.12 -29.34 12.94
N VAL A 165 33.40 -28.33 12.11
CA VAL A 165 34.42 -28.42 11.04
C VAL A 165 35.83 -28.54 11.64
N SER A 166 36.09 -27.89 12.78
CA SER A 166 37.37 -28.01 13.50
C SER A 166 37.52 -29.31 14.30
N ALA A 167 36.45 -30.08 14.53
CA ALA A 167 36.50 -31.39 15.18
C ALA A 167 36.85 -32.57 14.23
N HIS A 168 36.86 -32.37 12.91
CA HIS A 168 37.18 -33.41 11.91
C HIS A 168 38.54 -33.22 11.22
N GLY A 169 39.32 -32.20 11.60
CA GLY A 169 40.69 -31.97 11.15
C GLY A 169 41.70 -32.25 12.26
N SER A 170 42.11 -33.51 12.40
CA SER A 170 43.11 -33.95 13.38
C SER A 170 44.48 -33.29 13.16
N GLN A 171 45.14 -32.96 14.29
CA GLN A 171 46.59 -32.82 14.48
C GLN A 171 47.37 -31.90 13.52
N ALA A 172 47.80 -30.73 14.02
CA ALA A 172 49.21 -30.30 13.96
C ALA A 172 49.45 -28.97 14.69
N ASN A 173 50.44 -29.00 15.60
CA ASN A 173 51.33 -27.95 16.10
C ASN A 173 50.85 -26.50 16.33
N SER A 174 50.93 -26.11 17.61
CA SER A 174 51.07 -24.73 18.11
C SER A 174 52.25 -23.98 17.46
N PRO A 175 52.20 -22.63 17.45
CA PRO A 175 53.02 -21.93 18.44
C PRO A 175 52.40 -20.66 19.05
N SER A 176 52.75 -20.46 20.32
CA SER A 176 53.08 -19.23 21.06
C SER A 176 52.24 -17.95 20.92
N THR A 177 51.80 -17.48 22.09
CA THR A 177 51.35 -16.13 22.41
C THR A 177 52.43 -15.07 22.19
N PRO A 178 52.01 -13.79 22.03
CA PRO A 178 52.54 -12.81 22.95
C PRO A 178 51.46 -11.96 23.62
N ASN A 179 51.74 -11.70 24.88
CA ASN A 179 51.08 -10.79 25.80
C ASN A 179 51.17 -9.33 25.28
N SER A 180 50.10 -8.56 25.39
CA SER A 180 50.19 -7.10 25.51
C SER A 180 48.94 -6.54 26.19
N ALA A 181 49.25 -5.68 27.16
CA ALA A 181 48.36 -5.10 28.13
C ALA A 181 47.51 -3.97 27.57
N GLY A 182 46.39 -3.72 28.26
CA GLY A 182 45.94 -2.36 28.55
C GLY A 182 45.01 -1.72 27.53
N SER A 183 43.72 -1.68 27.85
CA SER A 183 42.99 -0.43 28.08
C SER A 183 41.48 -0.71 28.07
N SER A 184 40.91 -0.68 29.26
CA SER A 184 39.49 -0.42 29.49
C SER A 184 39.18 0.98 29.01
N SER A 185 38.35 1.12 27.98
CA SER A 185 37.80 2.40 27.54
C SER A 185 36.31 2.26 27.28
N SER A 186 35.55 2.38 28.36
CA SER A 186 34.11 2.64 28.32
C SER A 186 33.90 4.06 27.79
N PHE A 187 33.25 4.21 26.64
CA PHE A 187 32.72 5.50 26.21
C PHE A 187 31.20 5.44 26.14
N ASN A 188 30.65 6.05 27.19
CA ASN A 188 29.32 6.61 27.28
C ASN A 188 29.14 7.63 26.14
N MET A 189 28.05 7.55 25.38
CA MET A 189 27.64 8.63 24.48
C MET A 189 26.22 9.02 24.81
N SER A 190 26.11 10.30 25.14
CA SER A 190 25.04 10.94 25.86
C SER A 190 23.79 11.14 25.03
N ASN A 191 22.68 11.08 25.76
CA ASN A 191 21.41 11.71 25.47
C ASN A 191 21.62 13.17 24.97
N SER A 192 21.07 13.50 23.80
CA SER A 192 20.85 14.88 23.39
C SER A 192 19.45 14.96 22.78
N GLY A 193 18.57 15.67 23.47
CA GLY A 193 17.19 15.88 23.09
C GLY A 193 17.01 16.92 21.99
N ASP A 194 15.79 16.87 21.44
CA ASP A 194 14.97 17.95 20.89
C ASP A 194 15.51 18.83 19.77
N LEU A 195 14.94 18.64 18.56
CA LEU A 195 14.47 19.78 17.77
C LEU A 195 13.23 19.45 16.92
N PHE A 196 12.10 19.93 17.44
CA PHE A 196 10.89 20.41 16.79
C PHE A 196 10.96 20.78 15.29
N MET A 197 9.98 20.31 14.50
CA MET A 197 9.23 21.17 13.56
C MET A 197 7.84 20.57 13.27
N SER A 198 6.85 21.20 13.89
CA SER A 198 5.46 21.26 13.43
C SER A 198 5.39 22.01 12.10
N VAL A 199 4.68 21.45 11.12
CA VAL A 199 4.19 22.21 9.96
C VAL A 199 2.70 21.91 9.75
N GLN A 200 1.87 22.70 10.43
CA GLN A 200 0.51 22.98 10.00
C GLN A 200 0.54 23.58 8.59
N SER A 201 -0.07 22.91 7.63
CA SER A 201 -0.52 23.57 6.40
C SER A 201 -1.88 24.19 6.67
N LEU A 202 -1.86 25.50 6.88
CA LEU A 202 -2.99 26.39 6.66
C LEU A 202 -3.16 26.51 5.15
N ASN A 203 -4.31 26.08 4.63
CA ASN A 203 -4.91 26.67 3.45
C ASN A 203 -6.41 26.74 3.70
N GLY A 204 -6.85 27.91 4.14
CA GLY A 204 -8.23 28.32 4.04
C GLY A 204 -8.47 28.82 2.62
N ASP A 205 -9.46 28.25 1.95
CA ASP A 205 -10.29 29.02 1.04
C ASP A 205 -11.74 28.55 1.21
N SER A 206 -12.53 29.49 1.69
CA SER A 206 -13.95 29.39 2.00
C SER A 206 -14.75 29.44 0.71
N TYR A 207 -15.25 28.30 0.24
CA TYR A 207 -16.46 28.23 -0.57
C TYR A 207 -17.26 26.99 -0.16
N GLN A 208 -18.29 27.19 0.66
CA GLN A 208 -19.38 26.22 0.79
C GLN A 208 -20.17 26.20 -0.53
N GLY A 209 -19.61 25.51 -1.53
CA GLY A 209 -20.32 25.09 -2.71
C GLY A 209 -21.34 24.02 -2.32
N ALA A 210 -22.56 24.19 -2.80
CA ALA A 210 -23.74 23.40 -2.50
C ALA A 210 -23.49 21.88 -2.38
N GLN A 211 -24.25 21.27 -1.48
CA GLN A 211 -24.35 19.87 -1.04
C GLN A 211 -24.26 18.75 -2.10
N VAL A 212 -24.19 19.07 -3.39
CA VAL A 212 -24.16 18.10 -4.50
C VAL A 212 -22.77 17.43 -4.65
N GLY A 213 -21.69 18.14 -4.34
CA GLY A 213 -20.33 17.58 -4.38
C GLY A 213 -20.02 16.59 -3.25
N ALA A 214 -20.69 16.73 -2.11
CA ALA A 214 -20.53 15.84 -0.95
C ALA A 214 -20.99 14.41 -1.25
N ASN A 215 -21.97 14.24 -2.14
CA ASN A 215 -22.54 12.93 -2.47
C ASN A 215 -21.60 12.09 -3.35
N VAL A 216 -20.84 12.72 -4.25
CA VAL A 216 -19.87 12.01 -5.12
C VAL A 216 -18.69 11.48 -4.31
N GLN A 217 -18.18 12.26 -3.35
CA GLN A 217 -17.10 11.82 -2.47
C GLN A 217 -17.56 10.68 -1.56
N SER A 218 -18.74 10.82 -0.94
CA SER A 218 -19.38 9.76 -0.14
C SER A 218 -19.58 8.46 -0.92
N GLN A 219 -19.87 8.56 -2.23
CA GLN A 219 -19.98 7.42 -3.11
C GLN A 219 -18.63 6.74 -3.39
N VAL A 220 -17.58 7.52 -3.66
CA VAL A 220 -16.22 6.97 -3.82
C VAL A 220 -15.82 6.22 -2.56
N ASP A 221 -16.16 6.74 -1.40
CA ASP A 221 -15.90 6.11 -0.11
C ASP A 221 -16.74 4.83 0.09
N THR A 222 -18.00 4.82 -0.34
CA THR A 222 -18.88 3.65 -0.32
C THR A 222 -18.36 2.54 -1.25
N LEU A 223 -17.98 2.87 -2.48
CA LEU A 223 -17.37 1.93 -3.42
C LEU A 223 -16.03 1.41 -2.90
N ARG A 224 -15.18 2.29 -2.34
CA ARG A 224 -13.94 1.90 -1.67
C ARG A 224 -14.20 0.96 -0.49
N HIS A 225 -15.26 1.19 0.28
CA HIS A 225 -15.64 0.33 1.41
C HIS A 225 -16.09 -1.07 0.96
N VAL A 226 -16.91 -1.15 -0.09
CA VAL A 226 -17.34 -2.43 -0.67
C VAL A 226 -16.14 -3.24 -1.16
N ILE A 227 -15.15 -2.56 -1.76
CA ILE A 227 -13.89 -3.15 -2.22
C ILE A 227 -12.97 -3.53 -1.04
N SER A 228 -12.90 -2.71 0.01
CA SER A 228 -11.95 -2.83 1.12
C SER A 228 -12.38 -3.81 2.22
N GLN A 229 -13.67 -4.11 2.35
CA GLN A 229 -14.19 -5.18 3.21
C GLN A 229 -13.71 -6.56 2.71
N THR A 230 -12.47 -6.89 3.04
CA THR A 230 -11.88 -8.23 3.01
C THR A 230 -11.11 -8.44 4.31
N GLY A 231 -11.85 -8.75 5.38
CA GLY A 231 -11.36 -9.54 6.50
C GLY A 231 -12.25 -10.78 6.57
N GLY A 232 -11.66 -11.96 6.37
CA GLY A 232 -12.36 -13.24 6.53
C GLY A 232 -12.79 -13.93 5.22
N TYR A 233 -11.82 -14.37 4.42
CA TYR A 233 -11.96 -15.70 3.84
C TYR A 233 -11.50 -16.69 4.94
N SER A 234 -12.38 -16.95 5.90
CA SER A 234 -12.23 -18.06 6.84
C SER A 234 -12.73 -19.33 6.18
N ASP A 235 -11.98 -20.41 6.41
CA ASP A 235 -12.23 -21.79 6.00
C ASP A 235 -13.70 -22.20 6.01
N GLY A 236 -14.10 -22.89 4.95
CA GLY A 236 -15.41 -23.51 4.80
C GLY A 236 -15.37 -24.61 3.75
N LEU A 237 -14.32 -25.45 3.77
CA LEU A 237 -14.23 -26.70 3.04
C LEU A 237 -13.85 -27.81 4.02
N ALA A 238 -14.84 -28.27 4.78
CA ALA A 238 -14.84 -29.58 5.44
C ALA A 238 -16.28 -29.93 5.83
N ALA A 239 -16.97 -30.68 4.97
CA ALA A 239 -17.96 -31.71 5.29
C ALA A 239 -18.23 -32.50 4.01
#